data_AF-A0A7L4RLQ0-F1
#
_entry.id   AF-A0A7L4RLQ0-F1
#
_cell.length_a   1.000
_cell.length_b   1.000
_cell.length_c   1.000
_cell.angle_alpha   90.00
_cell.angle_beta   90.00
_cell.angle_gamma   90.00
#
_symmetry.space_group_name_H-M   'P 1'
#
loop_
_entity.id
_entity.type
_entity.pdbx_description
1 polymer ?
#
loop_
_entity_poly.entity_id
_entity_poly.type
_entity_poly.pdbx_seq_one_letter_code
_entity_poly.pdbx_strand_id
1 'polypeptide(L)'
;MTLAEKREIKKEELSTGSEVNTNIRFFFSFHSLPFLEKFKEEVRKNKPNIIIAEERPDPKFNLMVEGKISIAEYMHGYTYPFPEYCINFYELLRELRREGVRIAGLLPILASKDTYSAVREAEERMNRSIQYGDFGGAVDAMLDIIAVHSQPLKLADEMRAREIAKRVKSGEWRGSILVEIGAGHTRVKNLLKKELEGFQEVSVTSVYPVRKSVEEIFRKGVIDVYRPSDELTRLYLYEKKPSEEMKRLIGARAVIHNLIIDISPENFKQDLIYRATSIVNHLSYDECEKMFGEIIKMDTEMAFTYVDKYLKKRILDEYIRERIKKMS
;
A
#
# COMPACT_ATOMS: atom_id res chain seq x y z
N MET A 1 -47.03 28.47 7.84
CA MET A 1 -45.58 28.32 8.05
C MET A 1 -44.79 29.08 7.00
N THR A 2 -44.07 30.10 7.44
CA THR A 2 -43.18 30.93 6.64
C THR A 2 -41.94 30.14 6.19
N LEU A 3 -41.23 30.64 5.17
CA LEU A 3 -39.97 30.07 4.71
C LEU A 3 -38.86 30.09 5.77
N ALA A 4 -38.97 30.97 6.77
CA ALA A 4 -38.09 31.01 7.94
C ALA A 4 -38.42 29.88 8.92
N GLU A 5 -39.70 29.64 9.21
CA GLU A 5 -40.16 28.54 10.08
C GLU A 5 -39.85 27.16 9.48
N LYS A 6 -39.94 27.01 8.14
CA LYS A 6 -39.49 25.79 7.44
C LYS A 6 -37.97 25.60 7.50
N ARG A 7 -37.18 26.67 7.65
CA ARG A 7 -35.72 26.60 7.78
C ARG A 7 -35.29 26.32 9.22
N GLU A 8 -36.04 26.78 10.21
CA GLU A 8 -35.79 26.44 11.62
C GLU A 8 -36.16 25.00 11.94
N ILE A 9 -37.32 24.50 11.48
CA ILE A 9 -37.67 23.07 11.66
C ILE A 9 -36.68 22.16 10.93
N LYS A 10 -36.21 22.54 9.74
CA LYS A 10 -35.16 21.79 9.04
C LYS A 10 -33.80 21.89 9.74
N LYS A 11 -33.51 22.98 10.47
CA LYS A 11 -32.30 23.12 11.30
C LYS A 11 -32.39 22.30 12.59
N GLU A 12 -33.57 22.18 13.19
CA GLU A 12 -33.82 21.36 14.37
C GLU A 12 -33.87 19.86 14.04
N GLU A 13 -34.43 19.47 12.89
CA GLU A 13 -34.36 18.10 12.36
C GLU A 13 -32.96 17.73 11.84
N LEU A 14 -32.12 18.72 11.47
CA LEU A 14 -30.69 18.53 11.17
C LEU A 14 -29.79 18.67 12.41
N SER A 15 -30.32 19.10 13.56
CA SER A 15 -29.58 19.21 14.82
C SER A 15 -29.79 18.04 15.77
N THR A 16 -30.59 17.03 15.40
CA THR A 16 -30.35 15.65 15.88
C THR A 16 -29.17 15.08 15.10
N GLY A 17 -28.03 15.78 15.15
CA GLY A 17 -26.77 15.25 14.65
C GLY A 17 -26.46 14.03 15.48
N SER A 18 -26.61 12.84 14.90
CA SER A 18 -26.06 11.62 15.47
C SER A 18 -24.57 11.89 15.68
N GLU A 19 -24.17 12.14 16.92
CA GLU A 19 -22.77 12.37 17.26
C GLU A 19 -21.99 11.17 16.74
N VAL A 20 -20.95 11.41 15.94
CA VAL A 20 -20.13 10.32 15.41
C VAL A 20 -19.41 9.67 16.58
N ASN A 21 -19.96 8.58 17.10
CA ASN A 21 -19.44 7.85 18.25
C ASN A 21 -18.19 7.04 17.92
N THR A 22 -17.91 6.78 16.64
CA THR A 22 -16.74 6.00 16.23
C THR A 22 -16.03 6.64 15.03
N ASN A 23 -14.72 6.86 15.17
CA ASN A 23 -13.85 7.35 14.10
C ASN A 23 -12.80 6.28 13.78
N ILE A 24 -12.80 5.79 12.55
CA ILE A 24 -11.86 4.79 12.04
C ILE A 24 -10.91 5.47 11.06
N ARG A 25 -9.62 5.47 11.38
CA ARG A 25 -8.54 5.95 10.51
C ARG A 25 -7.72 4.79 10.00
N PHE A 26 -7.60 4.64 8.70
CA PHE A 26 -6.65 3.71 8.08
C PHE A 26 -5.31 4.39 7.87
N PHE A 27 -4.28 3.91 8.54
CA PHE A 27 -2.89 4.28 8.31
C PHE A 27 -2.28 3.31 7.30
N PHE A 28 -2.00 3.80 6.09
CA PHE A 28 -1.39 3.00 5.03
C PHE A 28 0.13 2.99 5.17
N SER A 29 0.67 1.82 5.49
CA SER A 29 2.07 1.56 5.83
C SER A 29 2.81 0.85 4.69
N PHE A 30 4.10 1.13 4.51
CA PHE A 30 4.97 0.34 3.62
C PHE A 30 5.81 -0.69 4.39
N HIS A 31 5.49 -0.93 5.67
CA HIS A 31 6.21 -1.85 6.56
C HIS A 31 7.73 -1.62 6.61
N SER A 32 8.14 -0.35 6.64
CA SER A 32 9.54 0.06 6.78
C SER A 32 9.76 0.90 8.04
N LEU A 33 10.99 0.92 8.56
CA LEU A 33 11.33 1.63 9.80
C LEU A 33 10.94 3.12 9.78
N PRO A 34 11.13 3.89 8.69
CA PRO A 34 10.69 5.29 8.65
C PRO A 34 9.19 5.50 8.87
N PHE A 35 8.35 4.50 8.59
CA PHE A 35 6.91 4.59 8.81
C PHE A 35 6.51 4.42 10.27
N LEU A 36 7.34 3.78 11.09
CA LEU A 36 7.06 3.64 12.52
C LEU A 36 7.01 4.99 13.22
N GLU A 37 7.92 5.92 12.88
CA GLU A 37 7.87 7.27 13.45
C GLU A 37 6.63 8.04 13.02
N LYS A 38 6.23 7.93 11.73
CA LYS A 38 4.98 8.54 11.26
C LYS A 38 3.75 7.92 11.91
N PHE A 39 3.79 6.62 12.19
CA PHE A 39 2.73 5.93 12.93
C PHE A 39 2.64 6.46 14.36
N LYS A 40 3.78 6.59 15.07
CA LYS A 40 3.85 7.21 16.41
C LYS A 40 3.28 8.63 16.41
N GLU A 41 3.63 9.45 15.42
CA GLU A 41 3.07 10.81 15.26
C GLU A 41 1.55 10.78 15.14
N GLU A 42 1.00 9.88 14.32
CA GLU A 42 -0.44 9.75 14.12
C GLU A 42 -1.17 9.26 15.39
N VAL A 43 -0.54 8.35 16.15
CA VAL A 43 -1.03 7.89 17.46
C VAL A 43 -1.04 9.06 18.46
N ARG A 44 0.07 9.79 18.61
CA ARG A 44 0.16 10.94 19.55
C ARG A 44 -0.86 12.03 19.22
N LYS A 45 -1.02 12.34 17.94
CA LYS A 45 -1.91 13.41 17.46
C LYS A 45 -3.39 13.10 17.73
N ASN A 46 -3.81 11.85 17.56
CA ASN A 46 -5.23 11.50 17.56
C ASN A 46 -5.66 10.58 18.70
N LYS A 47 -4.70 10.14 19.53
CA LYS A 47 -4.91 9.36 20.77
C LYS A 47 -5.96 8.25 20.60
N PRO A 48 -5.74 7.29 19.68
CA PRO A 48 -6.67 6.20 19.49
C PRO A 48 -6.83 5.41 20.79
N ASN A 49 -8.05 5.03 21.15
CA ASN A 49 -8.28 4.09 22.25
C ASN A 49 -8.12 2.63 21.78
N ILE A 50 -8.19 2.38 20.47
CA ILE A 50 -7.95 1.07 19.87
C ILE A 50 -7.00 1.19 18.67
N ILE A 51 -5.96 0.36 18.65
CA ILE A 51 -5.12 0.12 17.48
C ILE A 51 -5.37 -1.29 16.97
N ILE A 52 -5.63 -1.38 15.67
CA ILE A 52 -5.83 -2.62 14.96
C ILE A 52 -4.64 -2.82 14.04
N ALA A 53 -3.78 -3.79 14.35
CA ALA A 53 -2.58 -4.12 13.59
C ALA A 53 -2.86 -5.14 12.49
N GLU A 54 -2.07 -5.10 11.41
CA GLU A 54 -2.11 -6.12 10.36
C GLU A 54 -1.47 -7.46 10.78
N GLU A 55 -1.83 -7.95 11.97
CA GLU A 55 -1.30 -9.16 12.59
C GLU A 55 -2.35 -10.25 12.72
N ARG A 56 -1.93 -11.51 12.70
CA ARG A 56 -2.86 -12.64 12.82
C ARG A 56 -3.61 -12.54 14.15
N PRO A 57 -4.93 -12.84 14.20
CA PRO A 57 -5.63 -13.03 15.46
C PRO A 57 -5.17 -14.36 16.09
N ASP A 58 -3.91 -14.40 16.53
CA ASP A 58 -3.27 -15.50 17.22
C ASP A 58 -3.37 -15.25 18.73
N PRO A 59 -3.81 -16.21 19.54
CA PRO A 59 -3.73 -16.10 21.00
C PRO A 59 -2.34 -15.66 21.50
N LYS A 60 -1.26 -16.09 20.84
CA LYS A 60 0.11 -15.69 21.15
C LYS A 60 0.37 -14.21 20.86
N PHE A 61 -0.31 -13.59 19.89
CA PHE A 61 -0.18 -12.16 19.62
C PHE A 61 -0.62 -11.34 20.83
N ASN A 62 -1.75 -11.68 21.45
CA ASN A 62 -2.22 -11.01 22.66
C ASN A 62 -1.24 -11.22 23.84
N LEU A 63 -0.73 -12.45 24.01
CA LEU A 63 0.29 -12.73 25.03
C LEU A 63 1.56 -11.90 24.82
N MET A 64 2.00 -11.73 23.57
CA MET A 64 3.17 -10.93 23.21
C MET A 64 2.96 -9.46 23.50
N VAL A 65 1.83 -8.90 23.08
CA VAL A 65 1.51 -7.48 23.31
C VAL A 65 1.34 -7.17 24.82
N GLU A 66 0.84 -8.14 25.59
CA GLU A 66 0.78 -8.06 27.06
C GLU A 66 2.13 -8.31 27.74
N GLY A 67 3.17 -8.72 27.00
CA GLY A 67 4.49 -9.02 27.51
C GLY A 67 4.60 -10.32 28.30
N LYS A 68 3.61 -11.21 28.18
CA LYS A 68 3.60 -12.55 28.81
C LYS A 68 4.53 -13.55 28.12
N ILE A 69 4.80 -13.33 26.84
CA ILE A 69 5.84 -14.02 26.07
C ILE A 69 6.76 -12.98 25.41
N SER A 70 7.98 -13.38 25.08
CA SER A 70 8.90 -12.50 24.36
C SER A 70 8.51 -12.32 22.89
N ILE A 71 8.94 -11.23 22.26
CA ILE A 71 8.78 -11.03 20.81
C ILE A 71 9.47 -12.17 20.04
N ALA A 72 10.67 -12.57 20.46
CA ALA A 72 11.40 -13.68 19.84
C ALA A 72 10.61 -15.00 19.90
N GLU A 73 9.95 -15.28 21.02
CA GLU A 73 9.08 -16.45 21.17
C GLU A 73 7.83 -16.38 20.30
N TYR A 74 7.18 -15.20 20.21
CA TYR A 74 6.05 -15.01 19.31
C TYR A 74 6.44 -15.22 17.84
N MET A 75 7.58 -14.67 17.44
CA MET A 75 8.07 -14.77 16.06
C MET A 75 8.64 -16.16 15.73
N HIS A 76 8.88 -17.00 16.73
CA HIS A 76 9.45 -18.33 16.53
C HIS A 76 8.51 -19.20 15.68
N GLY A 77 9.05 -19.76 14.59
CA GLY A 77 8.29 -20.62 13.66
C GLY A 77 7.57 -19.86 12.54
N TYR A 78 7.71 -18.54 12.46
CA TYR A 78 7.22 -17.72 11.37
C TYR A 78 8.38 -17.17 10.53
N THR A 79 8.18 -17.14 9.21
CA THR A 79 9.08 -16.41 8.30
C THR A 79 8.50 -15.03 8.06
N TYR A 80 9.14 -14.01 8.61
CA TYR A 80 8.79 -12.62 8.36
C TYR A 80 9.69 -12.06 7.26
N PRO A 81 9.12 -11.42 6.23
CA PRO A 81 9.94 -10.79 5.18
C PRO A 81 10.78 -9.63 5.73
N PHE A 82 10.33 -8.99 6.83
CA PHE A 82 10.94 -7.78 7.39
C PHE A 82 11.08 -7.88 8.93
N PRO A 83 11.98 -8.75 9.43
CA PRO A 83 12.05 -9.08 10.85
C PRO A 83 12.37 -7.86 11.73
N GLU A 84 13.27 -6.98 11.31
CA GLU A 84 13.62 -5.78 12.07
C GLU A 84 12.43 -4.82 12.22
N TYR A 85 11.69 -4.59 11.14
CA TYR A 85 10.45 -3.80 11.19
C TYR A 85 9.44 -4.42 12.16
N CYS A 86 9.19 -5.73 12.06
CA CYS A 86 8.26 -6.44 12.94
C CYS A 86 8.65 -6.30 14.41
N ILE A 87 9.93 -6.49 14.76
CA ILE A 87 10.41 -6.35 16.14
C ILE A 87 10.14 -4.93 16.67
N ASN A 88 10.53 -3.90 15.91
CA ASN A 88 10.32 -2.51 16.32
C ASN A 88 8.84 -2.13 16.40
N PHE A 89 8.01 -2.66 15.50
CA PHE A 89 6.57 -2.46 15.53
C PHE A 89 5.94 -3.11 16.77
N TYR A 90 6.32 -4.35 17.09
CA TYR A 90 5.82 -5.06 18.27
C TYR A 90 6.25 -4.40 19.58
N GLU A 91 7.48 -3.91 19.68
CA GLU A 91 7.90 -3.13 20.85
C GLU A 91 7.05 -1.85 21.02
N LEU A 92 6.75 -1.16 19.91
CA LEU A 92 5.84 -0.02 19.94
C LEU A 92 4.41 -0.43 20.38
N LEU A 93 3.88 -1.55 19.90
CA LEU A 93 2.56 -2.02 20.33
C LEU A 93 2.54 -2.34 21.84
N ARG A 94 3.62 -2.91 22.40
CA ARG A 94 3.76 -3.15 23.84
C ARG A 94 3.82 -1.84 24.63
N GLU A 95 4.56 -0.84 24.14
CA GLU A 95 4.59 0.51 24.72
C GLU A 95 3.17 1.10 24.80
N LEU A 96 2.47 1.15 23.67
CA LEU A 96 1.11 1.70 23.60
C LEU A 96 0.10 0.91 24.44
N ARG A 97 0.29 -0.41 24.56
CA ARG A 97 -0.52 -1.24 25.46
C ARG A 97 -0.32 -0.85 26.93
N ARG A 98 0.91 -0.58 27.36
CA ARG A 98 1.22 -0.10 28.73
C ARG A 98 0.63 1.28 28.99
N GLU A 99 0.47 2.11 27.96
CA GLU A 99 -0.22 3.40 28.02
C GLU A 99 -1.75 3.28 28.03
N GLY A 100 -2.29 2.06 28.00
CA GLY A 100 -3.73 1.79 28.10
C GLY A 100 -4.46 1.69 26.75
N VAL A 101 -3.74 1.78 25.62
CA VAL A 101 -4.35 1.57 24.29
C VAL A 101 -4.70 0.09 24.13
N ARG A 102 -5.91 -0.19 23.64
CA ARG A 102 -6.31 -1.55 23.28
C ARG A 102 -5.65 -1.93 21.94
N ILE A 103 -4.97 -3.06 21.90
CA ILE A 103 -4.36 -3.58 20.67
C ILE A 103 -5.14 -4.82 20.22
N ALA A 104 -5.39 -4.93 18.92
CA ALA A 104 -6.04 -6.09 18.30
C ALA A 104 -5.35 -6.45 16.98
N GLY A 105 -5.29 -7.73 16.64
CA GLY A 105 -4.88 -8.21 15.32
C GLY A 105 -6.06 -8.31 14.35
N LEU A 106 -5.80 -8.14 13.05
CA LEU A 106 -6.82 -8.16 12.00
C LEU A 106 -6.46 -9.04 10.80
N LEU A 107 -5.31 -9.71 10.75
CA LEU A 107 -4.89 -10.47 9.57
C LEU A 107 -5.65 -11.81 9.48
N PRO A 108 -6.61 -11.97 8.56
CA PRO A 108 -7.12 -13.30 8.23
C PRO A 108 -5.99 -14.14 7.60
N ILE A 109 -5.85 -15.40 8.02
CA ILE A 109 -4.89 -16.34 7.40
C ILE A 109 -5.43 -16.73 6.03
N LEU A 110 -4.82 -16.26 4.94
CA LEU A 110 -5.42 -16.41 3.61
C LEU A 110 -4.54 -16.89 2.48
N ALA A 111 -3.23 -16.65 2.52
CA ALA A 111 -2.37 -17.23 1.50
C ALA A 111 -2.17 -18.72 1.83
N SER A 112 -2.68 -19.59 0.96
CA SER A 112 -2.41 -21.03 1.05
C SER A 112 -0.93 -21.29 0.76
N LYS A 113 -0.43 -22.46 1.17
CA LYS A 113 0.90 -22.93 0.74
C LYS A 113 1.03 -22.93 -0.78
N ASP A 114 -0.08 -23.19 -1.48
CA ASP A 114 -0.14 -23.20 -2.94
C ASP A 114 0.04 -21.79 -3.53
N THR A 115 -0.53 -20.75 -2.90
CA THR A 115 -0.27 -19.37 -3.30
C THR A 115 1.21 -19.03 -3.15
N TYR A 116 1.80 -19.30 -1.97
CA TYR A 116 3.21 -18.96 -1.73
C TYR A 116 4.18 -19.71 -2.66
N SER A 117 3.89 -20.98 -2.96
CA SER A 117 4.68 -21.75 -3.92
C SER A 117 4.55 -21.19 -5.34
N ALA A 118 3.34 -20.87 -5.80
CA ALA A 118 3.12 -20.26 -7.12
C ALA A 118 3.83 -18.91 -7.27
N VAL A 119 3.83 -18.08 -6.22
CA VAL A 119 4.60 -16.82 -6.19
C VAL A 119 6.07 -17.10 -6.36
N ARG A 120 6.62 -17.98 -5.52
CA ARG A 120 8.04 -18.30 -5.53
C ARG A 120 8.48 -18.87 -6.89
N GLU A 121 7.67 -19.74 -7.48
CA GLU A 121 7.94 -20.28 -8.83
C GLU A 121 7.96 -19.19 -9.90
N ALA A 122 7.07 -18.19 -9.80
CA ALA A 122 7.05 -17.05 -10.71
C ALA A 122 8.24 -16.11 -10.48
N GLU A 123 8.64 -15.86 -9.23
CA GLU A 123 9.87 -15.10 -8.90
C GLU A 123 11.12 -15.81 -9.43
N GLU A 124 11.22 -17.14 -9.24
CA GLU A 124 12.33 -17.94 -9.78
C GLU A 124 12.37 -17.89 -11.31
N ARG A 125 11.22 -17.91 -12.00
CA ARG A 125 11.15 -17.69 -13.45
C ARG A 125 11.62 -16.29 -13.84
N MET A 126 11.16 -15.26 -13.14
CA MET A 126 11.57 -13.87 -13.40
C MET A 126 13.08 -13.71 -13.27
N ASN A 127 13.67 -14.26 -12.19
CA ASN A 127 15.11 -14.20 -11.96
C ASN A 127 15.90 -14.94 -13.05
N ARG A 128 15.42 -16.11 -13.51
CA ARG A 128 16.04 -16.81 -14.66
C ARG A 128 15.96 -15.97 -15.94
N SER A 129 14.80 -15.39 -16.25
CA SER A 129 14.64 -14.55 -17.43
C SER A 129 15.56 -13.32 -17.39
N ILE A 130 15.70 -12.67 -16.22
CA ILE A 130 16.68 -11.59 -16.02
C ILE A 130 18.11 -12.09 -16.27
N GLN A 131 18.48 -13.22 -15.68
CA GLN A 131 19.81 -13.81 -15.82
C GLN A 131 20.18 -14.11 -17.28
N TYR A 132 19.22 -14.59 -18.07
CA TYR A 132 19.43 -14.93 -19.48
C TYR A 132 19.15 -13.78 -20.46
N GLY A 133 18.76 -12.60 -19.98
CA GLY A 133 18.44 -11.46 -20.83
C GLY A 133 17.14 -11.63 -21.63
N ASP A 134 16.23 -12.48 -21.15
CA ASP A 134 14.90 -12.69 -21.74
C ASP A 134 13.89 -11.69 -21.17
N PHE A 135 13.73 -10.55 -21.86
CA PHE A 135 12.80 -9.50 -21.43
C PHE A 135 11.34 -9.98 -21.43
N GLY A 136 10.93 -10.71 -22.48
CA GLY A 136 9.56 -11.21 -22.62
C GLY A 136 9.19 -12.14 -21.46
N GLY A 137 10.03 -13.12 -21.15
CA GLY A 137 9.80 -14.03 -20.03
C GLY A 137 9.83 -13.32 -18.67
N ALA A 138 10.66 -12.28 -18.49
CA ALA A 138 10.66 -11.48 -17.26
C ALA A 138 9.33 -10.72 -17.07
N VAL A 139 8.77 -10.16 -18.16
CA VAL A 139 7.45 -9.51 -18.15
C VAL A 139 6.35 -10.50 -17.83
N ASP A 140 6.33 -11.65 -18.50
CA ASP A 140 5.28 -12.66 -18.28
C ASP A 140 5.32 -13.20 -16.85
N ALA A 141 6.51 -13.47 -16.31
CA ALA A 141 6.69 -13.87 -14.91
C ALA A 141 6.22 -12.78 -13.93
N MET A 142 6.51 -11.50 -14.19
CA MET A 142 6.01 -10.37 -13.39
C MET A 142 4.48 -10.30 -13.38
N LEU A 143 3.84 -10.51 -14.54
CA LEU A 143 2.38 -10.53 -14.64
C LEU A 143 1.78 -11.68 -13.82
N ASP A 144 2.41 -12.85 -13.85
CA ASP A 144 2.00 -14.01 -13.05
C ASP A 144 2.13 -13.74 -11.55
N ILE A 145 3.25 -13.16 -11.09
CA ILE A 145 3.44 -12.75 -9.68
C ILE A 145 2.28 -11.85 -9.25
N ILE A 146 1.99 -10.79 -10.02
CA ILE A 146 0.94 -9.83 -9.68
C ILE A 146 -0.44 -10.50 -9.66
N ALA A 147 -0.74 -11.35 -10.63
CA ALA A 147 -2.01 -12.07 -10.71
C ALA A 147 -2.21 -12.98 -9.49
N VAL A 148 -1.19 -13.78 -9.13
CA VAL A 148 -1.23 -14.70 -7.98
C VAL A 148 -1.34 -13.93 -6.66
N HIS A 149 -0.58 -12.83 -6.47
CA HIS A 149 -0.64 -12.00 -5.26
C HIS A 149 -2.00 -11.33 -5.05
N SER A 150 -2.68 -10.96 -6.13
CA SER A 150 -3.90 -10.17 -6.05
C SER A 150 -5.09 -10.92 -5.42
N GLN A 151 -5.15 -12.26 -5.56
CA GLN A 151 -6.29 -13.05 -5.09
C GLN A 151 -6.38 -13.16 -3.56
N PRO A 152 -5.33 -13.59 -2.83
CA PRO A 152 -5.34 -13.56 -1.37
C PRO A 152 -5.55 -12.15 -0.83
N LEU A 153 -4.98 -11.15 -1.50
CA LEU A 153 -5.09 -9.74 -1.12
C LEU A 153 -6.56 -9.26 -1.17
N LYS A 154 -7.29 -9.61 -2.23
CA LYS A 154 -8.72 -9.34 -2.37
C LYS A 154 -9.54 -9.97 -1.24
N LEU A 155 -9.32 -11.25 -0.97
CA LEU A 155 -10.02 -11.95 0.10
C LEU A 155 -9.70 -11.36 1.47
N ALA A 156 -8.44 -10.95 1.68
CA ALA A 156 -7.98 -10.32 2.91
C ALA A 156 -8.71 -8.99 3.16
N ASP A 157 -8.80 -8.13 2.14
CA ASP A 157 -9.52 -6.85 2.27
C ASP A 157 -11.00 -7.06 2.63
N GLU A 158 -11.66 -8.07 2.05
CA GLU A 158 -13.05 -8.41 2.34
C GLU A 158 -13.24 -8.92 3.77
N MET A 159 -12.39 -9.85 4.22
CA MET A 159 -12.46 -10.39 5.57
C MET A 159 -12.12 -9.34 6.63
N ARG A 160 -11.11 -8.50 6.39
CA ARG A 160 -10.75 -7.40 7.29
C ARG A 160 -11.89 -6.40 7.43
N ALA A 161 -12.49 -5.98 6.32
CA ALA A 161 -13.63 -5.08 6.34
C ALA A 161 -14.83 -5.67 7.11
N ARG A 162 -15.16 -6.93 6.88
CA ARG A 162 -16.25 -7.62 7.59
C ARG A 162 -15.99 -7.75 9.09
N GLU A 163 -14.78 -8.12 9.49
CA GLU A 163 -14.45 -8.28 10.91
C GLU A 163 -14.47 -6.93 11.64
N ILE A 164 -13.91 -5.86 11.05
CA ILE A 164 -14.04 -4.51 11.61
C ILE A 164 -15.51 -4.12 11.74
N ALA A 165 -16.29 -4.29 10.67
CA ALA A 165 -17.71 -3.92 10.68
C ALA A 165 -18.50 -4.67 11.75
N LYS A 166 -18.26 -5.98 11.90
CA LYS A 166 -18.89 -6.83 12.91
C LYS A 166 -18.65 -6.30 14.33
N ARG A 167 -17.40 -5.97 14.66
CA ARG A 167 -16.98 -5.49 15.99
C ARG A 167 -17.50 -4.08 16.30
N VAL A 168 -17.57 -3.23 15.28
CA VAL A 168 -18.14 -1.88 15.41
C VAL A 168 -19.66 -1.96 15.60
N LYS A 169 -20.37 -2.75 14.78
CA LYS A 169 -21.83 -2.95 14.87
C LYS A 169 -22.26 -3.56 16.21
N SER A 170 -21.46 -4.48 16.77
CA SER A 170 -21.75 -5.06 18.09
C SER A 170 -21.47 -4.09 19.25
N GLY A 171 -20.83 -2.95 18.99
CA GLY A 171 -20.39 -2.00 19.99
C GLY A 171 -19.13 -2.43 20.75
N GLU A 172 -18.50 -3.54 20.36
CA GLU A 172 -17.24 -3.99 20.97
C GLU A 172 -16.09 -3.00 20.69
N TRP A 173 -16.08 -2.41 19.49
CA TRP A 173 -15.13 -1.37 19.09
C TRP A 173 -15.87 -0.05 18.90
N ARG A 174 -15.51 0.96 19.70
CA ARG A 174 -16.08 2.31 19.69
C ARG A 174 -15.00 3.36 19.98
N GLY A 175 -15.26 4.62 19.64
CA GLY A 175 -14.32 5.72 19.87
C GLY A 175 -13.33 5.93 18.72
N SER A 176 -12.09 6.28 19.04
CA SER A 176 -11.01 6.56 18.07
C SER A 176 -10.20 5.30 17.77
N ILE A 177 -10.42 4.74 16.59
CA ILE A 177 -9.80 3.51 16.10
C ILE A 177 -8.76 3.87 15.04
N LEU A 178 -7.54 3.39 15.22
CA LEU A 178 -6.48 3.47 14.21
C LEU A 178 -6.19 2.06 13.68
N VAL A 179 -6.39 1.87 12.37
CA VAL A 179 -6.07 0.62 11.68
C VAL A 179 -4.75 0.80 10.96
N GLU A 180 -3.73 0.06 11.37
CA GLU A 180 -2.48 -0.08 10.63
C GLU A 180 -2.68 -1.15 9.57
N ILE A 181 -2.35 -0.81 8.32
CA ILE A 181 -2.48 -1.73 7.20
C ILE A 181 -1.49 -1.39 6.09
N GLY A 182 -0.97 -2.40 5.41
CA GLY A 182 -0.11 -2.27 4.25
C GLY A 182 -0.74 -1.47 3.12
N ALA A 183 0.08 -0.69 2.42
CA ALA A 183 -0.34 0.20 1.33
C ALA A 183 -1.05 -0.52 0.17
N GLY A 184 -0.83 -1.84 0.01
CA GLY A 184 -1.51 -2.67 -0.98
C GLY A 184 -3.01 -2.89 -0.70
N HIS A 185 -3.47 -2.73 0.54
CA HIS A 185 -4.85 -3.00 0.98
C HIS A 185 -5.82 -1.86 0.66
N THR A 186 -5.78 -1.37 -0.59
CA THR A 186 -6.50 -0.16 -1.00
C THR A 186 -8.03 -0.31 -1.02
N ARG A 187 -8.57 -1.55 -0.99
CA ARG A 187 -10.04 -1.77 -1.04
C ARG A 187 -10.68 -1.81 0.34
N VAL A 188 -9.93 -2.16 1.39
CA VAL A 188 -10.48 -2.41 2.75
C VAL A 188 -11.39 -1.26 3.21
N LYS A 189 -11.02 -0.02 2.95
CA LYS A 189 -11.80 1.16 3.34
C LYS A 189 -13.15 1.22 2.66
N ASN A 190 -13.16 1.02 1.34
CA ASN A 190 -14.39 1.11 0.55
C ASN A 190 -15.33 -0.05 0.89
N LEU A 191 -14.77 -1.24 1.11
CA LEU A 191 -15.50 -2.40 1.61
C LEU A 191 -16.06 -2.13 3.01
N LEU A 192 -15.27 -1.58 3.93
CA LEU A 192 -15.74 -1.25 5.27
C LEU A 192 -16.86 -0.22 5.24
N LYS A 193 -16.74 0.83 4.42
CA LYS A 193 -17.80 1.82 4.23
C LYS A 193 -19.09 1.17 3.78
N LYS A 194 -19.01 0.25 2.81
CA LYS A 194 -20.17 -0.52 2.33
C LYS A 194 -20.77 -1.39 3.43
N GLU A 195 -19.94 -2.11 4.19
CA GLU A 195 -20.39 -2.93 5.32
C GLU A 195 -21.05 -2.09 6.41
N LEU A 196 -20.67 -0.81 6.57
CA LEU A 196 -21.22 0.13 7.54
C LEU A 196 -22.30 1.06 6.95
N GLU A 197 -22.79 0.81 5.73
CA GLU A 197 -23.89 1.60 5.17
C GLU A 197 -25.11 1.55 6.11
N GLY A 198 -25.69 2.72 6.39
CA GLY A 198 -26.78 2.89 7.35
C GLY A 198 -26.35 3.11 8.81
N PHE A 199 -25.07 2.95 9.17
CA PHE A 199 -24.55 3.31 10.50
C PHE A 199 -24.02 4.76 10.51
N GLN A 200 -24.89 5.72 10.84
CA GLN A 200 -24.57 7.16 10.80
C GLN A 200 -23.55 7.61 11.87
N GLU A 201 -23.31 6.80 12.90
CA GLU A 201 -22.39 7.11 14.01
C GLU A 201 -20.92 6.76 13.73
N VAL A 202 -20.58 6.36 12.49
CA VAL A 202 -19.22 5.93 12.14
C VAL A 202 -18.62 6.78 11.02
N SER A 203 -17.43 7.35 11.28
CA SER A 203 -16.61 8.00 10.25
C SER A 203 -15.44 7.12 9.86
N VAL A 204 -15.16 7.01 8.55
CA VAL A 204 -14.06 6.21 8.01
C VAL A 204 -13.17 7.08 7.12
N THR A 205 -11.93 7.31 7.57
CA THR A 205 -10.95 8.19 6.93
C THR A 205 -9.61 7.48 6.67
N SER A 206 -8.70 8.16 5.98
CA SER A 206 -7.39 7.61 5.60
C SER A 206 -6.28 8.57 5.97
N VAL A 207 -5.17 7.99 6.40
CA VAL A 207 -3.92 8.66 6.68
C VAL A 207 -2.90 8.11 5.69
N TYR A 208 -2.38 8.98 4.84
CA TYR A 208 -1.33 8.68 3.87
C TYR A 208 -0.05 9.35 4.38
N PRO A 209 0.83 8.63 5.09
CA PRO A 209 1.99 9.21 5.77
C PRO A 209 2.98 9.88 4.80
N VAL A 210 2.86 9.52 3.53
CA VAL A 210 3.74 9.89 2.42
C VAL A 210 3.29 11.12 1.65
N ARG A 211 2.09 11.62 1.93
CA ARG A 211 1.42 12.60 1.07
C ARG A 211 2.27 13.83 0.78
N LYS A 212 2.94 14.40 1.78
CA LYS A 212 3.80 15.58 1.58
C LYS A 212 4.93 15.32 0.60
N SER A 213 5.67 14.22 0.79
CA SER A 213 6.77 13.81 -0.09
C SER A 213 6.30 13.53 -1.52
N VAL A 214 5.09 12.96 -1.67
CA VAL A 214 4.47 12.76 -2.99
C VAL A 214 4.11 14.09 -3.65
N GLU A 215 3.49 15.01 -2.90
CA GLU A 215 3.10 16.33 -3.42
C GLU A 215 4.31 17.19 -3.83
N GLU A 216 5.48 17.01 -3.19
CA GLU A 216 6.75 17.67 -3.52
C GLU A 216 7.39 17.15 -4.83
N ILE A 217 7.32 15.84 -5.09
CA ILE A 217 7.93 15.23 -6.28
C ILE A 217 7.06 15.38 -7.52
N PHE A 218 5.74 15.30 -7.35
CA PHE A 218 4.78 15.34 -8.45
C PHE A 218 4.12 16.71 -8.53
N ARG A 219 2.89 16.81 -8.03
CA ARG A 219 2.11 18.06 -7.99
C ARG A 219 1.19 18.03 -6.79
N LYS A 220 0.83 19.21 -6.31
CA LYS A 220 -0.16 19.38 -5.22
C LYS A 220 -1.45 18.62 -5.56
N GLY A 221 -1.93 17.82 -4.60
CA GLY A 221 -3.15 17.02 -4.75
C GLY A 221 -2.93 15.57 -5.23
N VAL A 222 -1.71 15.17 -5.58
CA VAL A 222 -1.37 13.74 -5.72
C VAL A 222 -1.23 13.15 -4.32
N ILE A 223 -2.13 12.23 -3.98
CA ILE A 223 -2.22 11.66 -2.63
C ILE A 223 -1.34 10.41 -2.50
N ASP A 224 -1.13 9.70 -3.61
CA ASP A 224 -0.37 8.46 -3.66
C ASP A 224 0.19 8.23 -5.06
N VAL A 225 1.30 7.52 -5.13
CA VAL A 225 2.01 7.16 -6.36
C VAL A 225 2.29 5.67 -6.29
N TYR A 226 1.50 4.92 -7.04
CA TYR A 226 1.62 3.47 -7.13
C TYR A 226 2.81 3.11 -8.02
N ARG A 227 3.65 2.20 -7.52
CA ARG A 227 4.63 1.53 -8.37
C ARG A 227 3.88 0.83 -9.51
N PRO A 228 4.49 0.58 -10.67
CA PRO A 228 3.79 -0.10 -11.77
C PRO A 228 3.17 -1.44 -11.35
N SER A 229 3.87 -2.23 -10.52
CA SER A 229 3.33 -3.48 -9.97
C SER A 229 2.12 -3.27 -9.04
N ASP A 230 2.14 -2.22 -8.21
CA ASP A 230 1.01 -1.87 -7.34
C ASP A 230 -0.19 -1.39 -8.17
N GLU A 231 0.04 -0.66 -9.26
CA GLU A 231 -1.02 -0.19 -10.15
C GLU A 231 -1.72 -1.36 -10.85
N LEU A 232 -0.98 -2.34 -11.35
CA LEU A 232 -1.60 -3.53 -11.93
C LEU A 232 -2.31 -4.37 -10.87
N THR A 233 -1.73 -4.53 -9.68
CA THR A 233 -2.39 -5.18 -8.53
C THR A 233 -3.73 -4.51 -8.23
N ARG A 234 -3.75 -3.16 -8.20
CA ARG A 234 -4.96 -2.38 -8.00
C ARG A 234 -6.01 -2.65 -9.10
N LEU A 235 -5.60 -2.73 -10.36
CA LEU A 235 -6.53 -3.06 -11.45
C LEU A 235 -7.17 -4.44 -11.26
N TYR A 236 -6.39 -5.46 -10.89
CA TYR A 236 -6.92 -6.79 -10.53
C TYR A 236 -7.86 -6.74 -9.33
N LEU A 237 -7.48 -6.02 -8.29
CA LEU A 237 -8.28 -5.88 -7.07
C LEU A 237 -9.65 -5.26 -7.34
N TYR A 238 -9.74 -4.26 -8.21
CA TYR A 238 -10.98 -3.56 -8.54
C TYR A 238 -11.75 -4.19 -9.72
N GLU A 239 -11.38 -5.40 -10.14
CA GLU A 239 -11.98 -6.13 -11.28
C GLU A 239 -12.03 -5.31 -12.58
N LYS A 240 -11.16 -4.30 -12.69
CA LYS A 240 -10.96 -3.61 -13.95
C LYS A 240 -10.20 -4.58 -14.84
N LYS A 241 -10.71 -4.82 -16.05
CA LYS A 241 -10.03 -5.66 -17.05
C LYS A 241 -9.19 -4.75 -17.94
N PRO A 242 -7.92 -4.45 -17.60
CA PRO A 242 -7.04 -3.75 -18.53
C PRO A 242 -6.89 -4.57 -19.81
N SER A 243 -6.69 -3.89 -20.94
CA SER A 243 -6.31 -4.56 -22.19
C SER A 243 -4.99 -5.31 -22.01
N GLU A 244 -4.76 -6.35 -22.80
CA GLU A 244 -3.48 -7.09 -22.76
C GLU A 244 -2.29 -6.17 -23.05
N GLU A 245 -2.44 -5.22 -23.98
CA GLU A 245 -1.42 -4.20 -24.25
C GLU A 245 -1.08 -3.37 -23.00
N MET A 246 -2.10 -2.91 -22.26
CA MET A 246 -1.90 -2.15 -21.03
C MET A 246 -1.25 -3.01 -19.94
N LYS A 247 -1.66 -4.28 -19.79
CA LYS A 247 -1.03 -5.21 -18.84
C LYS A 247 0.45 -5.38 -19.15
N ARG A 248 0.79 -5.69 -20.40
CA ARG A 248 2.18 -5.90 -20.83
C ARG A 248 3.02 -4.64 -20.65
N LEU A 249 2.48 -3.46 -20.95
CA LEU A 249 3.17 -2.19 -20.68
C LEU A 249 3.44 -1.97 -19.18
N ILE A 250 2.45 -2.19 -18.32
CA ILE A 250 2.63 -2.03 -16.87
C ILE A 250 3.62 -3.09 -16.33
N GLY A 251 3.54 -4.33 -16.81
CA GLY A 251 4.48 -5.41 -16.48
C GLY A 251 5.91 -5.06 -16.89
N ALA A 252 6.12 -4.59 -18.12
CA ALA A 252 7.39 -4.07 -18.62
C ALA A 252 7.97 -2.96 -17.73
N ARG A 253 7.14 -1.99 -17.36
CA ARG A 253 7.53 -0.91 -16.45
C ARG A 253 7.87 -1.43 -15.05
N ALA A 254 7.14 -2.43 -14.55
CA ALA A 254 7.40 -3.05 -13.26
C ALA A 254 8.74 -3.80 -13.25
N VAL A 255 9.09 -4.49 -14.34
CA VAL A 255 10.41 -5.13 -14.50
C VAL A 255 11.52 -4.09 -14.44
N ILE A 256 11.44 -3.02 -15.24
CA ILE A 256 12.46 -1.95 -15.21
C ILE A 256 12.51 -1.28 -13.83
N HIS A 257 11.36 -1.01 -13.23
CA HIS A 257 11.29 -0.42 -11.90
C HIS A 257 12.05 -1.27 -10.88
N ASN A 258 11.81 -2.58 -10.84
CA ASN A 258 12.50 -3.49 -9.91
C ASN A 258 14.01 -3.60 -10.16
N LEU A 259 14.50 -3.31 -11.37
CA LEU A 259 15.94 -3.28 -11.67
C LEU A 259 16.62 -1.97 -11.21
N ILE A 260 15.88 -0.89 -11.02
CA ILE A 260 16.42 0.44 -10.69
C ILE A 260 16.13 0.90 -9.26
N ILE A 261 15.47 0.09 -8.45
CA ILE A 261 15.27 0.36 -7.03
C ILE A 261 15.64 -0.83 -6.15
N ASP A 262 16.13 -0.53 -4.95
CA ASP A 262 16.25 -1.50 -3.88
C ASP A 262 15.11 -1.26 -2.89
N ILE A 263 14.29 -2.29 -2.69
CA ILE A 263 13.14 -2.27 -1.77
C ILE A 263 13.42 -3.00 -0.45
N SER A 264 14.67 -3.40 -0.20
CA SER A 264 15.06 -3.94 1.09
C SER A 264 14.77 -2.92 2.21
N PRO A 265 14.31 -3.37 3.39
CA PRO A 265 13.98 -2.48 4.51
C PRO A 265 15.12 -1.54 4.89
N GLU A 266 16.36 -2.01 4.79
CA GLU A 266 17.58 -1.31 5.20
C GLU A 266 17.91 -0.17 4.22
N ASN A 267 17.57 -0.35 2.93
CA ASN A 267 17.85 0.62 1.87
C ASN A 267 16.60 1.36 1.38
N PHE A 268 15.47 1.25 2.10
CA PHE A 268 14.20 1.85 1.70
C PHE A 268 14.31 3.39 1.62
N LYS A 269 14.47 3.91 0.40
CA LYS A 269 14.51 5.34 0.08
C LYS A 269 13.23 5.75 -0.63
N GLN A 270 12.29 6.28 0.14
CA GLN A 270 10.95 6.58 -0.33
C GLN A 270 10.94 7.56 -1.52
N ASP A 271 11.78 8.59 -1.47
CA ASP A 271 11.96 9.57 -2.55
C ASP A 271 12.50 8.94 -3.84
N LEU A 272 13.42 7.99 -3.71
CA LEU A 272 13.97 7.24 -4.83
C LEU A 272 12.89 6.38 -5.50
N ILE A 273 12.05 5.69 -4.73
CA ILE A 273 10.92 4.89 -5.25
C ILE A 273 9.97 5.77 -6.07
N TYR A 274 9.62 6.94 -5.56
CA TYR A 274 8.74 7.87 -6.28
C TYR A 274 9.37 8.45 -7.53
N ARG A 275 10.67 8.79 -7.48
CA ARG A 275 11.40 9.21 -8.67
C ARG A 275 11.47 8.10 -9.72
N ALA A 276 11.82 6.89 -9.32
CA ALA A 276 11.85 5.72 -10.20
C ALA A 276 10.47 5.47 -10.82
N THR A 277 9.41 5.51 -10.02
CA THR A 277 8.02 5.37 -10.50
C THR A 277 7.67 6.46 -11.51
N SER A 278 8.03 7.72 -11.23
CA SER A 278 7.84 8.83 -12.17
C SER A 278 8.55 8.57 -13.50
N ILE A 279 9.79 8.10 -13.46
CA ILE A 279 10.60 7.82 -14.64
C ILE A 279 9.97 6.70 -15.48
N VAL A 280 9.73 5.53 -14.89
CA VAL A 280 9.27 4.35 -15.64
C VAL A 280 7.86 4.54 -16.21
N ASN A 281 7.02 5.37 -15.59
CA ASN A 281 5.68 5.67 -16.09
C ASN A 281 5.67 6.42 -17.43
N HIS A 282 6.81 6.95 -17.88
CA HIS A 282 6.98 7.58 -19.18
C HIS A 282 7.60 6.67 -20.24
N LEU A 283 7.96 5.42 -19.91
CA LEU A 283 8.57 4.48 -20.85
C LEU A 283 7.50 3.74 -21.65
N SER A 284 7.71 3.58 -22.96
CA SER A 284 6.96 2.64 -23.80
C SER A 284 7.42 1.18 -23.54
N TYR A 285 6.73 0.21 -24.13
CA TYR A 285 7.13 -1.19 -24.04
C TYR A 285 8.51 -1.41 -24.70
N ASP A 286 8.70 -0.90 -25.92
CA ASP A 286 9.96 -1.00 -26.66
C ASP A 286 11.11 -0.28 -25.94
N GLU A 287 10.82 0.84 -25.28
CA GLU A 287 11.80 1.52 -24.44
C GLU A 287 12.18 0.69 -23.22
N CYS A 288 11.21 0.04 -22.56
CA CYS A 288 11.51 -0.89 -21.48
C CYS A 288 12.38 -2.06 -21.98
N GLU A 289 12.06 -2.66 -23.12
CA GLU A 289 12.87 -3.75 -23.70
C GLU A 289 14.31 -3.32 -23.96
N LYS A 290 14.47 -2.15 -24.59
CA LYS A 290 15.79 -1.57 -24.83
C LYS A 290 16.54 -1.32 -23.53
N MET A 291 15.90 -0.67 -22.55
CA MET A 291 16.53 -0.38 -21.26
C MET A 291 16.94 -1.66 -20.53
N PHE A 292 16.10 -2.70 -20.59
CA PHE A 292 16.39 -3.99 -19.95
C PHE A 292 17.72 -4.57 -20.42
N GLY A 293 17.93 -4.66 -21.74
CA GLY A 293 19.20 -5.18 -22.29
C GLY A 293 20.45 -4.41 -21.85
N GLU A 294 20.30 -3.11 -21.57
CA GLU A 294 21.38 -2.23 -21.13
C GLU A 294 21.66 -2.36 -19.62
N ILE A 295 20.62 -2.42 -18.79
CA ILE A 295 20.75 -2.26 -17.34
C ILE A 295 20.85 -3.57 -16.55
N ILE A 296 20.50 -4.73 -17.11
CA ILE A 296 20.44 -6.00 -16.37
C ILE A 296 21.75 -6.45 -15.71
N LYS A 297 22.89 -5.92 -16.13
CA LYS A 297 24.22 -6.20 -15.57
C LYS A 297 24.78 -5.05 -14.73
N MET A 298 24.04 -3.95 -14.60
CA MET A 298 24.41 -2.80 -13.79
C MET A 298 23.95 -3.03 -12.36
N ASP A 299 24.63 -2.43 -11.39
CA ASP A 299 24.05 -2.27 -10.07
C ASP A 299 22.85 -1.28 -10.12
N THR A 300 22.02 -1.33 -9.09
CA THR A 300 20.79 -0.56 -8.99
C THR A 300 20.99 0.95 -9.14
N GLU A 301 22.08 1.52 -8.61
CA GLU A 301 22.35 2.95 -8.64
C GLU A 301 22.79 3.42 -10.04
N MET A 302 23.66 2.64 -10.69
CA MET A 302 24.05 2.85 -12.07
C MET A 302 22.85 2.71 -13.01
N ALA A 303 22.05 1.67 -12.83
CA ALA A 303 20.84 1.41 -13.62
C ALA A 303 19.85 2.58 -13.49
N PHE A 304 19.58 3.05 -12.26
CA PHE A 304 18.74 4.22 -12.03
C PHE A 304 19.26 5.47 -12.75
N THR A 305 20.55 5.76 -12.61
CA THR A 305 21.19 6.92 -13.24
C THR A 305 21.13 6.85 -14.77
N TYR A 306 21.29 5.66 -15.34
CA TYR A 306 21.20 5.42 -16.77
C TYR A 306 19.79 5.74 -17.30
N VAL A 307 18.75 5.18 -16.67
CA VAL A 307 17.36 5.38 -17.11
C VAL A 307 16.90 6.83 -16.91
N ASP A 308 17.29 7.48 -15.81
CA ASP A 308 16.98 8.91 -15.59
C ASP A 308 17.60 9.82 -16.68
N LYS A 309 18.87 9.58 -17.03
CA LYS A 309 19.55 10.33 -18.12
C LYS A 309 18.89 10.09 -19.47
N TYR A 310 18.51 8.84 -19.77
CA TYR A 310 17.80 8.50 -20.99
C TYR A 310 16.50 9.29 -21.12
N LEU A 311 15.67 9.29 -20.08
CA LEU A 311 14.37 9.96 -20.10
C LEU A 311 14.51 11.49 -20.23
N LYS A 312 15.45 12.10 -19.50
CA LYS A 312 15.71 13.55 -19.59
C LYS A 312 16.11 13.96 -21.00
N LYS A 313 16.98 13.18 -21.65
CA LYS A 313 17.38 13.41 -23.03
C LYS A 313 16.19 13.30 -23.99
N ARG A 314 15.36 12.25 -23.84
CA ARG A 314 14.18 12.04 -24.68
C ARG A 314 13.19 13.20 -24.58
N ILE A 315 12.86 13.64 -23.38
CA ILE A 315 11.91 14.75 -23.15
C ILE A 315 12.46 16.05 -23.78
N LEU A 316 13.76 16.30 -23.63
CA LEU A 316 14.40 17.46 -24.26
C LEU A 316 14.32 17.39 -25.80
N ASP A 317 14.62 16.23 -26.37
CA ASP A 317 14.56 16.01 -27.83
C ASP A 317 13.13 16.20 -28.38
N GLU A 318 12.11 15.70 -27.66
CA GLU A 318 10.69 15.91 -28.01
C GLU A 318 10.28 17.37 -27.95
N TYR A 319 10.66 18.07 -26.87
CA TYR A 319 10.38 19.49 -26.72
C TYR A 319 11.01 20.32 -27.85
N ILE A 320 12.25 20.03 -28.24
CA ILE A 320 12.92 20.69 -29.36
C ILE A 320 12.18 20.42 -30.67
N ARG A 321 11.79 19.15 -30.94
CA ARG A 321 11.03 18.79 -32.15
C ARG A 321 9.69 19.51 -32.23
N GLU A 322 8.95 19.61 -31.12
CA GLU A 322 7.69 20.33 -31.07
C GLU A 322 7.85 21.84 -31.31
N ARG A 323 8.92 22.44 -30.78
CA ARG A 323 9.24 23.85 -31.03
C ARG A 323 9.56 24.11 -32.50
N ILE A 324 10.36 23.24 -33.13
CA ILE A 324 10.69 23.34 -34.56
C ILE A 324 9.41 23.26 -35.40
N LYS A 325 8.51 22.31 -35.13
CA LYS A 325 7.21 22.17 -35.82
C LYS A 325 6.30 23.39 -35.70
N LYS A 326 6.40 24.17 -34.62
CA LYS A 326 5.61 25.40 -34.43
C LYS A 326 6.19 26.60 -35.17
N MET A 327 7.45 26.52 -35.60
CA MET A 327 8.14 27.58 -36.35
C MET A 327 8.07 27.37 -37.86
N SER A 328 7.74 26.16 -38.32
CA SER A 328 7.52 25.77 -39.73
C SER A 328 6.07 25.93 -40.14
#